data_AF-A0A388TIG8-F1
#
_entry.id   AF-A0A388TIG8-F1
#
_cell.length_a   1.000
_cell.length_b   1.000
_cell.length_c   1.000
_cell.angle_alpha   90.00
_cell.angle_beta   90.00
_cell.angle_gamma   90.00
#
_symmetry.space_group_name_H-M   'P 1'
#
loop_
_entity.id
_entity.type
_entity.pdbx_description
1 polymer ?
#
loop_
_entity_poly.entity_id
_entity_poly.type
_entity_poly.pdbx_seq_one_letter_code
_entity_poly.pdbx_strand_id
1 'polypeptide(L)'
;MKKLFLGVALLLCFSFAARPTMEIGAFETLVGWKHYTPGGQLESIMGVNCLMGFTYKRYFGRLQAQAINPYWMLGTVFVVVPMANIGLDYVIDQNWTVGGALGILPNLHVSYSF
;
A
#
# COMPACT_ATOMS: atom_id res chain seq x y z
N MET A 1 3.14 15.70 -32.50
CA MET A 1 1.77 15.58 -31.91
C MET A 1 1.30 14.13 -31.79
N LYS A 2 1.39 13.27 -32.81
CA LYS A 2 0.94 11.85 -32.73
C LYS A 2 1.61 11.00 -31.63
N LYS A 3 2.89 11.25 -31.33
CA LYS A 3 3.65 10.52 -30.30
C LYS A 3 3.24 10.89 -28.86
N LEU A 4 2.72 12.10 -28.64
CA LEU A 4 2.25 12.57 -27.33
C LEU A 4 0.93 11.91 -26.94
N PHE A 5 0.02 11.75 -27.91
CA PHE A 5 -1.24 11.03 -27.71
C PHE A 5 -1.02 9.55 -27.40
N LEU A 6 -0.01 8.91 -28.01
CA LEU A 6 0.32 7.52 -27.71
C LEU A 6 0.86 7.35 -26.28
N GLY A 7 1.69 8.29 -25.82
CA GLY A 7 2.20 8.31 -24.44
C GLY A 7 1.09 8.53 -23.40
N VAL A 8 0.17 9.45 -23.67
CA VAL A 8 -1.00 9.70 -22.81
C VAL A 8 -1.97 8.51 -22.84
N ALA A 9 -2.20 7.88 -24.00
CA ALA A 9 -3.03 6.68 -24.11
C ALA A 9 -2.42 5.48 -23.36
N LEU A 10 -1.09 5.28 -23.45
CA LEU A 10 -0.38 4.25 -22.69
C LEU A 10 -0.43 4.48 -21.18
N LEU A 11 -0.38 5.74 -20.72
CA LEU A 11 -0.55 6.09 -19.31
C LEU A 11 -1.99 5.87 -18.81
N LEU A 12 -3.00 6.08 -19.67
CA LEU A 12 -4.40 5.83 -19.35
C LEU A 12 -4.77 4.34 -19.36
N CYS A 13 -4.05 3.50 -20.11
CA CYS A 13 -4.25 2.05 -20.12
C CYS A 13 -3.87 1.36 -18.79
N PHE A 14 -3.15 2.02 -17.89
CA PHE A 14 -2.91 1.53 -16.52
C PHE A 14 -4.06 1.81 -15.55
N SER A 15 -5.11 2.50 -16.01
CA SER A 15 -6.30 2.76 -15.22
C SER A 15 -7.38 1.74 -15.59
N PHE A 16 -8.04 1.16 -14.58
CA PHE A 16 -9.27 0.35 -14.67
C PHE A 16 -9.13 -1.16 -14.89
N ALA A 17 -8.74 -1.87 -13.83
CA ALA A 17 -9.24 -3.24 -13.60
C ALA A 17 -9.29 -3.64 -12.10
N ALA A 18 -8.43 -3.08 -11.25
CA ALA A 18 -8.60 -3.19 -9.81
C ALA A 18 -9.50 -2.05 -9.34
N ARG A 19 -10.59 -2.34 -8.61
CA ARG A 19 -11.24 -1.34 -7.76
C ARG A 19 -10.18 -0.96 -6.73
N PRO A 20 -9.51 0.20 -6.87
CA PRO A 20 -8.54 0.55 -5.87
C PRO A 20 -9.33 1.03 -4.68
N THR A 21 -9.56 0.13 -3.73
CA THR A 21 -9.97 0.54 -2.41
C THR A 21 -8.80 1.33 -1.85
N MET A 22 -9.11 2.55 -1.44
CA MET A 22 -8.08 3.49 -1.02
C MET A 22 -7.87 3.31 0.47
N GLU A 23 -6.62 3.28 0.89
CA GLU A 23 -6.25 3.28 2.29
C GLU A 23 -5.62 4.62 2.64
N ILE A 24 -6.12 5.26 3.71
CA ILE A 24 -5.47 6.42 4.32
C ILE A 24 -4.83 6.00 5.62
N GLY A 25 -3.53 6.17 5.74
CA GLY A 25 -2.78 5.79 6.93
C GLY A 25 -1.77 6.84 7.41
N ALA A 26 -1.23 6.61 8.60
CA ALA A 26 -0.12 7.40 9.12
C ALA A 26 1.23 6.76 8.77
N PHE A 27 2.21 7.58 8.38
CA PHE A 27 3.61 7.22 8.12
C PHE A 27 3.88 6.27 6.94
N GLU A 28 3.45 5.00 6.98
CA GLU A 28 3.86 4.01 5.98
C GLU A 28 3.22 4.22 4.62
N THR A 29 1.89 4.22 4.56
CA THR A 29 1.15 4.49 3.33
C THR A 29 0.08 5.51 3.66
N LEU A 30 0.30 6.75 3.23
CA LEU A 30 -0.63 7.84 3.42
C LEU A 30 -1.83 7.71 2.49
N VAL A 31 -1.59 7.36 1.23
CA VAL A 31 -2.62 7.00 0.26
C VAL A 31 -2.16 5.76 -0.48
N GLY A 32 -2.96 4.70 -0.43
CA GLY A 32 -2.62 3.41 -1.03
C GLY A 32 -3.72 2.84 -1.89
N TRP A 33 -3.34 2.15 -2.95
CA TRP A 33 -4.18 1.35 -3.83
C TRP A 33 -4.01 -0.13 -3.47
N LYS A 34 -5.11 -0.78 -3.10
CA LYS A 34 -5.12 -2.20 -2.76
C LYS A 34 -5.15 -3.09 -4.00
N HIS A 35 -4.34 -4.14 -3.96
CA HIS A 35 -4.31 -5.19 -4.96
C HIS A 35 -4.76 -6.51 -4.34
N TYR A 36 -5.76 -7.11 -4.96
CA TYR A 36 -6.35 -8.36 -4.55
C TYR A 36 -5.92 -9.50 -5.48
N THR A 37 -5.71 -10.68 -4.91
CA THR A 37 -5.57 -11.94 -5.65
C THR A 37 -6.84 -12.24 -6.46
N PRO A 38 -6.78 -13.15 -7.46
CA PRO A 38 -7.98 -13.60 -8.19
C PRO A 38 -9.08 -14.17 -7.29
N GLY A 39 -8.73 -14.68 -6.10
CA GLY A 39 -9.68 -15.15 -5.09
C GLY A 39 -10.25 -14.06 -4.18
N GLY A 40 -10.03 -12.78 -4.49
CA GLY A 40 -10.55 -11.64 -3.74
C GLY A 40 -9.83 -11.33 -2.42
N GLN A 41 -8.70 -11.98 -2.15
CA GLN A 41 -7.90 -11.73 -0.93
C GLN A 41 -6.94 -10.57 -1.14
N LEU A 42 -6.83 -9.65 -0.18
CA LEU A 42 -5.85 -8.57 -0.23
C LEU A 42 -4.43 -9.17 -0.20
N GLU A 43 -3.61 -8.80 -1.20
CA GLU A 43 -2.24 -9.30 -1.34
C GLU A 43 -1.21 -8.21 -1.04
N SER A 44 -1.42 -7.03 -1.62
CA SER A 44 -0.48 -5.92 -1.50
C SER A 44 -1.17 -4.57 -1.56
N ILE A 45 -0.47 -3.56 -1.07
CA ILE A 45 -0.88 -2.16 -1.12
C ILE A 45 0.30 -1.39 -1.72
N MET A 46 0.05 -0.67 -2.80
CA MET A 46 1.02 0.25 -3.40
C MET A 46 0.57 1.66 -3.13
N GLY A 47 1.47 2.60 -2.82
CA GLY A 47 1.03 3.93 -2.42
C GLY A 47 2.12 4.99 -2.32
N VAL A 48 1.72 6.09 -1.68
CA VAL A 48 2.59 7.21 -1.33
C VAL A 48 2.59 7.36 0.18
N ASN A 49 3.77 7.56 0.78
CA ASN A 49 3.91 7.81 2.22
C ASN A 49 3.85 9.29 2.59
N CYS A 50 3.82 9.61 3.89
CA CYS A 50 3.73 10.99 4.37
C CYS A 50 4.96 11.84 4.04
N LEU A 51 6.09 11.21 3.69
CA LEU A 51 7.33 11.86 3.26
C LEU A 51 7.45 11.92 1.74
N MET A 52 6.33 11.83 1.02
CA MET A 52 6.22 11.96 -0.43
C MET A 52 7.09 10.97 -1.23
N GLY A 53 7.37 9.78 -0.69
CA GLY A 53 7.96 8.71 -1.46
C GLY A 53 6.99 7.57 -1.75
N PHE A 54 7.43 6.57 -2.51
CA PHE A 54 6.59 5.45 -2.94
C PHE A 54 6.68 4.30 -1.96
N THR A 55 5.60 3.54 -1.81
CA THR A 55 5.58 2.32 -0.99
C THR A 55 4.94 1.15 -1.72
N TYR A 56 5.47 -0.03 -1.45
CA TYR A 56 4.91 -1.32 -1.82
C TYR A 56 4.95 -2.22 -0.60
N LYS A 57 3.78 -2.46 -0.03
CA LYS A 57 3.54 -3.32 1.13
C LYS A 57 2.93 -4.63 0.66
N ARG A 58 3.42 -5.75 1.16
CA ARG A 58 2.92 -7.09 0.82
C ARG A 58 2.83 -7.95 2.07
N TYR A 59 1.68 -8.58 2.26
CA TYR A 59 1.45 -9.50 3.35
C TYR A 59 2.15 -10.85 3.08
N PHE A 60 2.71 -11.46 4.12
CA PHE A 60 3.34 -12.79 4.00
C PHE A 60 2.33 -13.92 3.75
N GLY A 61 1.07 -13.67 4.11
CA GLY A 61 -0.03 -14.62 3.96
C GLY A 61 -1.32 -13.92 3.60
N ARG A 62 -2.42 -14.69 3.67
CA ARG A 62 -3.76 -14.14 3.47
C ARG A 62 -4.12 -13.23 4.62
N LEU A 63 -4.61 -12.02 4.31
CA LEU A 63 -5.14 -11.10 5.30
C LEU A 63 -6.33 -11.74 6.03
N GLN A 64 -6.25 -11.78 7.36
CA GLN A 64 -7.29 -12.31 8.23
C GLN A 64 -7.83 -11.19 9.11
N ALA A 65 -9.16 -11.04 9.13
CA ALA A 65 -9.84 -10.13 10.05
C ALA A 65 -9.66 -10.61 11.50
N GLN A 66 -9.57 -9.65 12.43
CA GLN A 66 -9.39 -9.88 13.87
C GLN A 66 -8.13 -10.69 14.22
N ALA A 67 -7.12 -10.68 13.35
CA ALA A 67 -5.87 -11.39 13.53
C ALA A 67 -4.67 -10.48 13.23
N ILE A 68 -3.50 -10.93 13.69
CA ILE A 68 -2.21 -10.31 13.36
C ILE A 68 -1.77 -10.80 11.97
N ASN A 69 -1.46 -9.86 11.09
CA ASN A 69 -1.08 -10.07 9.70
C ASN A 69 0.33 -9.52 9.48
N PRO A 70 1.35 -10.39 9.43
CA PRO A 70 2.70 -9.96 9.11
C PRO A 70 2.81 -9.49 7.67
N TYR A 71 3.60 -8.43 7.45
CA TYR A 71 3.93 -7.93 6.11
C TYR A 71 5.40 -7.49 6.01
N TRP A 72 5.86 -7.35 4.78
CA TRP A 72 7.07 -6.60 4.45
C TRP A 72 6.70 -5.42 3.57
N MET A 73 7.52 -4.38 3.61
CA MET A 73 7.35 -3.18 2.79
C MET A 73 8.70 -2.76 2.22
N LEU A 74 8.69 -2.32 0.96
CA LEU A 74 9.78 -1.61 0.32
C LEU A 74 9.27 -0.26 -0.19
N GLY A 75 10.15 0.72 -0.27
CA GLY A 75 9.76 2.03 -0.76
C GLY A 75 10.88 3.05 -0.78
N THR A 76 10.49 4.32 -0.85
CA THR A 76 11.39 5.46 -0.74
C THR A 76 10.80 6.53 0.18
N VAL A 77 11.61 7.34 0.85
CA VAL A 77 11.21 8.63 1.43
C VAL A 77 11.84 9.75 0.59
N PHE A 78 11.17 10.91 0.51
CA PHE A 78 11.59 12.03 -0.35
C PHE A 78 11.90 11.60 -1.79
N VAL A 79 11.14 10.61 -2.30
CA VAL A 79 11.30 9.96 -3.60
C VAL A 79 12.60 9.15 -3.79
N VAL A 80 13.71 9.52 -3.16
CA VAL A 80 15.06 9.04 -3.49
C VAL A 80 15.71 8.15 -2.44
N VAL A 81 15.34 8.28 -1.17
CA VAL A 81 16.00 7.54 -0.09
C VAL A 81 15.30 6.20 0.07
N PRO A 82 15.93 5.05 -0.26
CA PRO A 82 15.28 3.76 -0.18
C PRO A 82 14.95 3.40 1.27
N MET A 83 13.85 2.67 1.47
CA MET A 83 13.48 2.10 2.75
C MET A 83 12.92 0.69 2.63
N ALA A 84 13.08 -0.07 3.70
CA ALA A 84 12.54 -1.40 3.88
C ALA A 84 12.07 -1.56 5.32
N ASN A 85 10.88 -2.12 5.51
CA ASN A 85 10.30 -2.42 6.80
C ASN A 85 9.74 -3.85 6.83
N ILE A 86 9.65 -4.41 8.03
CA ILE A 86 8.83 -5.59 8.35
C ILE A 86 7.89 -5.15 9.47
N GLY A 87 6.62 -5.54 9.38
CA GLY A 87 5.65 -5.11 10.38
C GLY A 87 4.50 -6.08 10.56
N LEU A 88 3.61 -5.67 11.46
CA LEU A 88 2.45 -6.42 11.89
C LEU A 88 1.22 -5.51 11.84
N ASP A 89 0.15 -6.00 11.22
CA ASP A 89 -1.14 -5.34 11.20
C ASP A 89 -2.21 -6.15 11.91
N TYR A 90 -2.99 -5.50 12.74
CA TYR A 90 -4.23 -6.03 13.29
C TYR A 90 -5.42 -5.40 12.58
N VAL A 91 -6.16 -6.22 11.83
CA VAL A 91 -7.35 -5.80 11.09
C VAL A 91 -8.54 -5.83 12.05
N ILE A 92 -9.03 -4.66 12.46
CA ILE A 92 -10.13 -4.54 13.43
C ILE A 92 -11.43 -4.97 12.77
N ASP A 93 -11.71 -4.44 11.58
CA ASP A 93 -12.90 -4.73 10.77
C ASP A 93 -12.58 -4.60 9.27
N GLN A 94 -13.60 -4.49 8.42
CA GLN A 94 -13.43 -4.39 6.96
C GLN A 94 -12.75 -3.08 6.52
N ASN A 95 -12.68 -2.08 7.39
CA ASN A 95 -12.25 -0.73 7.09
C ASN A 95 -11.00 -0.33 7.88
N TRP A 96 -10.95 -0.65 9.17
CA TRP A 96 -9.90 -0.21 10.10
C TRP A 96 -8.81 -1.24 10.30
N THR A 97 -7.56 -0.77 10.19
CA THR A 97 -6.35 -1.52 10.53
C THR A 97 -5.48 -0.69 11.48
N VAL A 98 -4.87 -1.35 12.45
CA VAL A 98 -3.85 -0.75 13.31
C VAL A 98 -2.60 -1.61 13.30
N GLY A 99 -1.43 -1.01 13.31
CA GLY A 99 -0.21 -1.77 13.12
C GLY A 99 1.03 -1.01 13.52
N GLY A 100 2.16 -1.67 13.30
CA GLY A 100 3.48 -1.09 13.51
C GLY A 100 4.52 -1.80 12.68
N ALA A 101 5.62 -1.10 12.44
CA ALA A 101 6.71 -1.59 11.61
C ALA A 101 8.06 -1.33 12.26
N LEU A 102 8.99 -2.24 11.99
CA LEU A 102 10.40 -2.09 12.28
C LEU A 102 11.18 -2.02 10.96
N GLY A 103 12.13 -1.10 10.90
CA GLY A 103 12.99 -0.90 9.73
C GLY A 103 13.80 0.37 9.89
N ILE A 104 14.04 1.10 8.80
CA ILE A 104 14.84 2.34 8.83
C ILE A 104 14.16 3.40 9.72
N LEU A 105 12.83 3.47 9.67
CA LEU A 105 12.02 4.35 10.51
C LEU A 105 10.95 3.50 11.21
N PRO A 106 11.21 3.05 12.45
CA PRO A 106 10.21 2.37 13.25
C PRO A 106 8.99 3.27 13.44
N ASN A 107 7.79 2.69 13.31
CA ASN A 107 6.57 3.47 13.45
C ASN A 107 5.39 2.64 13.97
N LEU A 108 4.36 3.37 14.37
CA LEU A 108 3.01 2.87 14.58
C LEU A 108 2.12 3.54 13.55
N HIS A 109 1.10 2.84 13.08
CA HIS A 109 0.16 3.38 12.13
C HIS A 109 -1.27 2.90 12.40
N VAL A 110 -2.20 3.72 11.93
CA VAL A 110 -3.62 3.40 11.82
C VAL A 110 -4.00 3.68 10.38
N SER A 111 -4.85 2.85 9.81
CA SER A 111 -5.36 3.09 8.47
C SER A 111 -6.84 2.76 8.33
N TYR A 112 -7.48 3.51 7.43
CA TYR A 112 -8.89 3.36 7.07
C TYR A 112 -9.03 3.07 5.59
N SER A 113 -9.89 2.10 5.27
CA SER A 113 -10.12 1.58 3.92
C SER A 113 -11.54 1.88 3.46
N PHE A 114 -11.69 2.32 2.22
CA PHE A 114 -13.00 2.55 1.59
C PHE A 114 -13.04 2.06 0.14
#